data_AF-A0A7W0UIX1-F1
#
_entry.id   AF-A0A7W0UIX1-F1
#
_cell.length_a   1.000
_cell.length_b   1.000
_cell.length_c   1.000
_cell.angle_alpha   90.00
_cell.angle_beta   90.00
_cell.angle_gamma   90.00
#
_symmetry.space_group_name_H-M   'P 1'
#
loop_
_entity.id
_entity.type
_entity.pdbx_description
1 polymer ?
#
loop_
_entity_poly.entity_id
_entity_poly.type
_entity_poly.pdbx_seq_one_letter_code
_entity_poly.pdbx_strand_id
1 'polypeptide(L)'
;NASLSRISALAGIVVGLPGIVIINLVGVNAELLFAAVIYYMATIPALRLPTVKGRRAAEERLGAQAMARSAGIRQAILAAGGMRMLVGFVVFHLAFALRREDLGSVGLGLLVGASAFGGLVGALIAPRLRRSLREEGILLASLLAAGIAALVAGGFFTPVAAGVLVFVLGVASGASKVAFDSIVQRETPEAGRGWAFARFESVLQLAWVVGALIPLMFTLPSGPGVVAVGIAANAIAILFTLGRLRSHPPVLPQNQPPYR
;
A
#
# COMPACT_ATOMS: atom_id res chain seq x y z
N ASN A 1 8.18 -12.05 3.84
CA ASN A 1 6.93 -11.28 3.59
C ASN A 1 5.80 -12.05 2.95
N ALA A 2 5.99 -12.82 1.87
CA ALA A 2 4.86 -13.50 1.21
C ALA A 2 4.12 -14.51 2.11
N SER A 3 4.82 -15.23 3.00
CA SER A 3 4.18 -16.13 3.98
C SER A 3 3.36 -15.38 5.02
N LEU A 4 3.90 -14.31 5.60
CA LEU A 4 3.19 -13.46 6.56
C LEU A 4 1.94 -12.82 5.93
N SER A 5 2.05 -12.29 4.71
CA SER A 5 0.90 -11.71 3.99
C SER A 5 -0.21 -12.74 3.71
N ARG A 6 0.15 -14.00 3.42
CA ARG A 6 -0.84 -15.09 3.26
C ARG A 6 -1.51 -15.42 4.59
N ILE A 7 -0.74 -15.51 5.68
CA ILE A 7 -1.28 -15.81 7.02
C ILE A 7 -2.22 -14.69 7.47
N SER A 8 -1.85 -13.42 7.29
CA SER A 8 -2.73 -12.28 7.61
C SER A 8 -4.01 -12.28 6.77
N ALA A 9 -3.92 -12.61 5.48
CA ALA A 9 -5.10 -12.72 4.62
C ALA A 9 -6.01 -13.89 5.04
N LEU A 10 -5.43 -15.06 5.34
CA LEU A 10 -6.17 -16.21 5.83
C LEU A 10 -6.86 -15.92 7.16
N ALA A 11 -6.14 -15.28 8.10
CA ALA A 11 -6.69 -14.85 9.38
C ALA A 11 -7.85 -13.87 9.19
N GLY A 12 -7.73 -12.91 8.26
CA GLY A 12 -8.82 -12.00 7.92
C GLY A 12 -10.07 -12.70 7.39
N ILE A 13 -9.91 -13.71 6.53
CA ILE A 13 -11.04 -14.51 6.01
C ILE A 13 -11.68 -15.33 7.14
N VAL A 14 -10.86 -16.01 7.95
CA VAL A 14 -11.32 -16.88 9.04
C VAL A 14 -12.06 -16.09 10.11
N VAL A 15 -11.60 -14.88 10.44
CA VAL A 15 -12.23 -14.00 11.45
C VAL A 15 -13.41 -13.22 10.88
N GLY A 16 -13.35 -12.83 9.60
CA GLY A 16 -14.39 -12.04 8.94
C GLY A 16 -15.71 -12.80 8.76
N LEU A 17 -15.66 -14.09 8.45
CA LEU A 17 -16.87 -14.92 8.28
C LEU A 17 -17.73 -14.99 9.56
N PRO A 18 -17.18 -15.30 10.75
CA PRO A 18 -17.90 -15.19 12.02
C PRO A 18 -18.50 -13.80 12.26
N GLY A 19 -17.77 -12.72 11.95
CA GLY A 19 -18.27 -11.35 12.12
C GLY A 19 -19.53 -11.08 11.29
N ILE A 20 -19.53 -11.49 10.02
CA ILE A 20 -20.71 -11.38 9.14
C ILE A 20 -21.88 -12.20 9.70
N VAL A 21 -21.63 -13.42 10.16
CA VAL A 21 -22.67 -14.27 10.76
C VAL A 21 -23.26 -13.61 12.01
N ILE A 22 -22.42 -13.06 12.90
CA ILE A 22 -22.88 -12.39 14.13
C ILE A 22 -23.73 -11.16 13.82
N ILE A 23 -23.34 -10.34 12.83
CA ILE A 23 -24.13 -9.18 12.40
C ILE A 23 -25.54 -9.60 11.97
N ASN A 24 -25.67 -10.68 11.21
CA ASN A 24 -26.95 -11.12 10.65
C ASN A 24 -27.81 -11.88 11.67
N LEU A 25 -27.22 -12.59 12.62
CA LEU A 25 -27.96 -13.41 13.59
C LEU A 25 -28.26 -12.71 14.92
N VAL A 26 -27.34 -11.87 15.40
CA VAL A 26 -27.39 -11.29 16.75
C VAL A 26 -27.43 -9.76 16.71
N GLY A 27 -26.79 -9.16 15.71
CA GLY A 27 -26.78 -7.72 15.49
C GLY A 27 -25.45 -7.04 15.76
N VAL A 28 -25.38 -5.75 15.42
CA VAL A 28 -24.15 -4.95 15.39
C VAL A 28 -23.43 -4.89 16.74
N ASN A 29 -24.17 -4.75 17.85
CA ASN A 29 -23.56 -4.66 19.19
C ASN A 29 -22.76 -5.91 19.57
N ALA A 30 -23.25 -7.09 19.17
CA ALA A 30 -22.56 -8.35 19.42
C ALA A 30 -21.30 -8.50 18.56
N GLU A 31 -21.32 -8.00 17.32
CA GLU A 31 -20.14 -7.98 16.46
C GLU A 31 -19.07 -7.04 17.01
N LEU A 32 -19.45 -5.85 17.49
CA LEU A 32 -18.51 -4.92 18.11
C LEU A 32 -17.86 -5.50 19.36
N LEU A 33 -18.64 -6.22 20.20
CA LEU A 33 -18.11 -6.92 21.36
C LEU A 33 -17.15 -8.04 20.95
N PHE A 34 -17.52 -8.83 19.92
CA PHE A 34 -16.66 -9.89 19.38
C PHE A 34 -15.33 -9.32 18.87
N ALA A 35 -15.37 -8.23 18.09
CA ALA A 35 -14.18 -7.53 17.64
C ALA A 35 -13.33 -7.04 18.81
N ALA A 36 -13.95 -6.40 19.82
CA ALA A 36 -13.27 -5.92 21.01
C ALA A 36 -12.56 -7.05 21.77
N VAL A 37 -13.21 -8.20 21.95
CA VAL A 37 -12.61 -9.39 22.58
C VAL A 37 -11.39 -9.87 21.80
N ILE A 38 -11.47 -9.97 20.47
CA ILE A 38 -10.32 -10.36 19.62
C ILE A 38 -9.15 -9.39 19.81
N TYR A 39 -9.40 -8.08 19.79
CA TYR A 39 -8.35 -7.06 19.99
C TYR A 39 -7.73 -7.11 21.39
N TYR A 40 -8.54 -7.32 22.43
CA TYR A 40 -8.03 -7.51 23.80
C TYR A 40 -7.16 -8.76 23.91
N MET A 41 -7.62 -9.88 23.35
CA MET A 41 -6.87 -11.13 23.33
C MET A 41 -5.54 -11.00 22.56
N ALA A 42 -5.52 -10.21 21.48
CA ALA A 42 -4.30 -9.93 20.70
C ALA A 42 -3.33 -8.96 21.42
N THR A 43 -3.85 -8.10 22.31
CA THR A 43 -3.04 -7.13 23.06
C THR A 43 -2.11 -7.82 24.06
N ILE A 44 -2.59 -8.85 24.75
CA ILE A 44 -1.82 -9.59 25.77
C ILE A 44 -0.47 -10.13 25.20
N PRO A 45 -0.42 -10.87 24.09
CA PRO A 45 0.84 -11.32 23.50
C PRO A 45 1.66 -10.16 22.91
N ALA A 46 1.02 -9.12 22.37
CA ALA A 46 1.73 -7.94 21.86
C ALA A 46 2.53 -7.21 22.97
N LEU A 47 1.98 -7.14 24.18
CA LEU A 47 2.66 -6.57 25.35
C LEU A 47 3.79 -7.45 25.91
N ARG A 48 3.76 -8.76 25.61
CA ARG A 48 4.80 -9.72 26.04
C ARG A 48 5.96 -9.83 25.06
N LEU A 49 5.93 -9.11 23.94
CA LEU A 49 7.04 -9.11 22.99
C LEU A 49 8.31 -8.62 23.70
N PRO A 50 9.39 -9.43 23.74
CA PRO A 50 10.63 -9.03 24.35
C PRO A 50 11.11 -7.73 23.70
N THR A 51 11.21 -6.65 24.47
CA THR A 51 11.94 -5.47 24.01
C THR A 51 13.40 -5.85 23.96
N VAL A 52 13.84 -6.45 22.85
CA VAL A 52 15.26 -6.62 22.57
C VAL A 52 15.81 -5.21 22.41
N LYS A 53 16.25 -4.62 23.53
CA LYS A 53 17.16 -3.48 23.55
C LYS A 53 18.49 -4.00 23.03
N GLY A 54 18.55 -4.31 21.74
CA GLY A 54 19.81 -4.51 21.06
C GLY A 54 20.53 -3.17 21.14
N ARG A 55 21.41 -3.00 22.13
CA ARG A 55 22.53 -2.05 22.10
C ARG A 55 23.42 -2.47 20.92
N ARG A 56 22.92 -2.31 19.70
CA ARG A 56 23.81 -2.14 18.55
C ARG A 56 24.56 -0.85 18.80
N ALA A 57 25.86 -0.83 18.51
CA ALA A 57 26.68 0.36 18.69
C ALA A 57 25.95 1.56 18.07
N ALA A 58 25.91 2.70 18.76
CA ALA A 58 25.17 3.88 18.30
C ALA A 58 25.52 4.25 16.84
N GLU A 59 26.77 4.03 16.47
CA GLU A 59 27.32 4.18 15.12
C GLU A 59 26.65 3.28 14.08
N GLU A 60 26.42 1.99 14.39
CA GLU A 60 25.76 1.03 13.49
C GLU A 60 24.30 1.42 13.24
N ARG A 61 23.62 1.95 14.27
CA ARG A 61 22.27 2.51 14.15
C ARG A 61 22.25 3.79 13.31
N LEU A 62 23.18 4.71 13.56
CA LEU A 62 23.29 5.97 12.82
C LEU A 62 23.63 5.72 11.34
N GLY A 63 24.53 4.79 11.05
CA GLY A 63 24.86 4.36 9.69
C GLY A 63 23.67 3.73 8.97
N ALA A 64 22.90 2.87 9.66
CA ALA A 64 21.69 2.31 9.07
C ALA A 64 20.58 3.37 8.84
N GLN A 65 20.47 4.37 9.72
CA GLN A 65 19.57 5.52 9.51
C GLN A 65 20.01 6.39 8.32
N ALA A 66 21.31 6.57 8.12
CA ALA A 66 21.85 7.30 6.98
C ALA A 66 21.57 6.57 5.67
N MET A 67 21.79 5.25 5.62
CA MET A 67 21.42 4.43 4.45
C MET A 67 19.91 4.43 4.20
N ALA A 68 19.10 4.41 5.27
CA ALA A 68 17.64 4.52 5.16
C ALA A 68 17.18 5.85 4.52
N ARG A 69 18.05 6.87 4.44
CA ARG A 69 17.80 8.15 3.77
C ARG A 69 18.34 8.21 2.33
N SER A 70 18.77 7.07 1.78
CA SER A 70 19.27 6.96 0.40
C SER A 70 18.27 7.53 -0.61
N ALA A 71 18.78 7.93 -1.77
CA ALA A 71 17.93 8.37 -2.87
C ALA A 71 16.98 7.24 -3.33
N GLY A 72 17.43 5.98 -3.34
CA GLY A 72 16.62 4.82 -3.69
C GLY A 72 15.42 4.64 -2.78
N ILE A 73 15.64 4.63 -1.46
CA ILE A 73 14.55 4.56 -0.47
C ILE A 73 13.63 5.77 -0.56
N ARG A 74 14.15 6.99 -0.74
CA ARG A 74 13.28 8.18 -0.89
C ARG A 74 12.35 8.06 -2.11
N GLN A 75 12.86 7.57 -3.25
CA GLN A 75 12.04 7.34 -4.44
C GLN A 75 11.02 6.21 -4.21
N ALA A 76 11.43 5.13 -3.52
CA ALA A 76 10.52 4.04 -3.17
C ALA A 76 9.40 4.50 -2.23
N ILE A 77 9.70 5.39 -1.26
CA ILE A 77 8.71 6.00 -0.36
C ILE A 77 7.78 6.93 -1.15
N LEU A 78 8.29 7.73 -2.10
CA LEU A 78 7.44 8.57 -2.95
C LEU A 78 6.41 7.72 -3.70
N ALA A 79 6.86 6.64 -4.34
CA ALA A 79 5.99 5.77 -5.11
C ALA A 79 5.00 4.96 -4.24
N ALA A 80 5.50 4.28 -3.20
CA ALA A 80 4.68 3.45 -2.33
C ALA A 80 3.77 4.27 -1.41
N GLY A 81 4.27 5.39 -0.90
CA GLY A 81 3.50 6.36 -0.11
C GLY A 81 2.43 7.04 -0.94
N GLY A 82 2.77 7.45 -2.18
CA GLY A 82 1.80 7.96 -3.14
C GLY A 82 0.69 6.94 -3.44
N MET A 83 1.05 5.69 -3.73
CA MET A 83 0.07 4.60 -3.90
C MET A 83 -0.82 4.44 -2.66
N ARG A 84 -0.26 4.47 -1.45
CA ARG A 84 -1.04 4.37 -0.20
C ARG A 84 -2.01 5.53 -0.01
N MET A 85 -1.57 6.76 -0.28
CA MET A 85 -2.43 7.94 -0.25
C MET A 85 -3.59 7.81 -1.24
N LEU A 86 -3.33 7.38 -2.47
CA LEU A 86 -4.36 7.20 -3.50
C LEU A 86 -5.38 6.11 -3.10
N VAL A 87 -4.92 5.01 -2.51
CA VAL A 87 -5.83 3.96 -1.98
C VAL A 87 -6.71 4.51 -0.87
N GLY A 88 -6.15 5.26 0.09
CA GLY A 88 -6.93 5.88 1.16
C GLY A 88 -7.98 6.86 0.64
N PHE A 89 -7.59 7.70 -0.32
CA PHE A 89 -8.51 8.61 -1.00
C PHE A 89 -9.64 7.84 -1.70
N VAL A 90 -9.32 6.86 -2.54
CA VAL A 90 -10.33 6.16 -3.35
C VAL A 90 -11.33 5.41 -2.48
N VAL A 91 -10.86 4.72 -1.43
CA VAL A 91 -11.75 3.97 -0.52
C VAL A 91 -12.77 4.91 0.12
N PHE A 92 -12.35 6.05 0.67
CA PHE A 92 -13.28 6.99 1.33
C PHE A 92 -14.12 7.78 0.34
N HIS A 93 -13.54 8.24 -0.77
CA HIS A 93 -14.25 8.98 -1.81
C HIS A 93 -15.40 8.13 -2.39
N LEU A 94 -15.11 6.87 -2.71
CA LEU A 94 -16.13 5.95 -3.21
C LEU A 94 -17.10 5.49 -2.12
N ALA A 95 -16.65 5.34 -0.88
CA ALA A 95 -17.54 5.06 0.24
C ALA A 95 -18.62 6.15 0.40
N PHE A 96 -18.21 7.42 0.35
CA PHE A 96 -19.15 8.54 0.38
C PHE A 96 -19.99 8.64 -0.88
N ALA A 97 -19.44 8.31 -2.06
CA ALA A 97 -20.21 8.25 -3.29
C ALA A 97 -21.32 7.19 -3.23
N LEU A 98 -21.01 5.96 -2.82
CA LEU A 98 -21.99 4.88 -2.71
C LEU A 98 -23.06 5.16 -1.65
N ARG A 99 -22.68 5.85 -0.57
CA ARG A 99 -23.64 6.25 0.47
C ARG A 99 -24.67 7.28 -0.03
N ARG A 100 -24.35 8.07 -1.06
CA ARG A 100 -25.30 9.00 -1.70
C ARG A 100 -26.25 8.30 -2.68
N GLU A 101 -25.87 7.13 -3.17
CA GLU A 101 -26.60 6.35 -4.19
C GLU A 101 -27.44 5.21 -3.57
N ASP A 102 -27.71 5.25 -2.25
CA ASP A 102 -28.44 4.22 -1.47
C ASP A 102 -27.92 2.78 -1.56
N LEU A 103 -26.69 2.57 -2.07
CA LEU A 103 -26.02 1.26 -2.09
C LEU A 103 -25.54 0.79 -0.69
N GLY A 104 -25.75 1.63 0.33
CA GLY A 104 -25.74 1.26 1.74
C GLY A 104 -24.46 0.59 2.26
N SER A 105 -24.61 -0.27 3.27
CA SER A 105 -23.51 -1.04 3.88
C SER A 105 -22.98 -2.16 3.00
N VAL A 106 -23.82 -2.71 2.10
CA VAL A 106 -23.43 -3.78 1.16
C VAL A 106 -22.42 -3.27 0.14
N GLY A 107 -22.66 -2.10 -0.46
CA GLY A 107 -21.72 -1.48 -1.39
C GLY A 107 -20.36 -1.18 -0.75
N LEU A 108 -20.36 -0.72 0.51
CA LEU A 108 -19.14 -0.52 1.28
C LEU A 108 -18.39 -1.84 1.53
N GLY A 109 -19.11 -2.89 1.94
CA GLY A 109 -18.54 -4.22 2.14
C GLY A 109 -17.90 -4.77 0.86
N LEU A 110 -18.57 -4.60 -0.28
CA LEU A 110 -18.05 -5.01 -1.59
C LEU A 110 -16.79 -4.22 -1.99
N LEU A 111 -16.76 -2.91 -1.77
CA LEU A 111 -15.56 -2.10 -2.05
C LEU A 111 -14.38 -2.52 -1.18
N VAL A 112 -14.59 -2.62 0.13
CA VAL A 112 -13.52 -3.03 1.07
C VAL A 112 -13.04 -4.44 0.75
N GLY A 113 -13.97 -5.36 0.47
CA GLY A 113 -13.69 -6.73 0.06
C GLY A 113 -12.89 -6.79 -1.25
N ALA A 114 -13.29 -6.04 -2.28
CA ALA A 114 -12.59 -5.95 -3.55
C ALA A 114 -11.17 -5.39 -3.37
N SER A 115 -10.99 -4.35 -2.55
CA SER A 115 -9.68 -3.78 -2.24
C SER A 115 -8.77 -4.79 -1.54
N ALA A 116 -9.29 -5.49 -0.53
CA ALA A 116 -8.54 -6.47 0.25
C ALA A 116 -8.15 -7.68 -0.62
N PHE A 117 -9.10 -8.20 -1.40
CA PHE A 117 -8.86 -9.31 -2.31
C PHE A 117 -7.87 -8.93 -3.42
N GLY A 118 -8.02 -7.74 -4.02
CA GLY A 118 -7.03 -7.21 -4.95
C GLY A 118 -5.64 -7.12 -4.32
N GLY A 119 -5.53 -6.58 -3.11
CA GLY A 119 -4.28 -6.53 -2.34
C GLY A 119 -3.60 -7.88 -2.18
N LEU A 120 -4.37 -8.92 -1.83
CA LEU A 120 -3.88 -10.29 -1.75
C LEU A 120 -3.37 -10.79 -3.11
N VAL A 121 -4.16 -10.63 -4.18
CA VAL A 121 -3.79 -11.02 -5.54
C VAL A 121 -2.49 -10.33 -5.97
N GLY A 122 -2.37 -9.03 -5.73
CA GLY A 122 -1.15 -8.26 -6.00
C GLY A 122 0.07 -8.79 -5.26
N ALA A 123 -0.07 -9.09 -3.97
CA ALA A 123 1.00 -9.64 -3.16
C ALA A 123 1.43 -11.06 -3.62
N LEU A 124 0.48 -11.88 -4.11
CA LEU A 124 0.75 -13.22 -4.63
C LEU A 124 1.40 -13.23 -6.02
N ILE A 125 1.10 -12.23 -6.86
CA ILE A 125 1.68 -12.10 -8.20
C ILE A 125 3.06 -11.43 -8.14
N ALA A 126 3.32 -10.56 -7.17
CA ALA A 126 4.58 -9.82 -7.06
C ALA A 126 5.86 -10.67 -7.18
N PRO A 127 5.99 -11.87 -6.56
CA PRO A 127 7.17 -12.72 -6.74
C PRO A 127 7.37 -13.21 -8.18
N ARG A 128 6.30 -13.40 -8.95
CA ARG A 128 6.38 -13.74 -10.37
C ARG A 128 6.82 -12.54 -11.19
N LEU A 129 6.26 -11.37 -10.90
CA LEU A 129 6.60 -10.13 -11.60
C LEU A 129 8.07 -9.75 -11.41
N ARG A 130 8.68 -10.11 -10.27
CA ARG A 130 10.13 -9.95 -10.02
C ARG A 130 11.04 -10.79 -10.90
N ARG A 131 10.51 -11.80 -11.58
CA ARG A 131 11.30 -12.59 -12.54
C ARG A 131 11.58 -11.81 -13.82
N SER A 132 10.75 -10.83 -14.15
CA SER A 132 10.85 -10.02 -15.36
C SER A 132 11.13 -8.54 -15.09
N LEU A 133 10.76 -8.03 -13.92
CA LEU A 133 10.93 -6.62 -13.55
C LEU A 133 11.76 -6.47 -12.27
N ARG A 134 12.59 -5.43 -12.22
CA ARG A 134 13.18 -4.94 -10.95
C ARG A 134 12.09 -4.35 -10.07
N GLU A 135 12.33 -4.26 -8.77
CA GLU A 135 11.36 -3.74 -7.80
C GLU A 135 10.87 -2.33 -8.14
N GLU A 136 11.74 -1.46 -8.65
CA GLU A 136 11.34 -0.12 -9.10
C GLU A 136 10.40 -0.18 -10.31
N GLY A 137 10.61 -1.15 -11.20
CA GLY A 137 9.73 -1.39 -12.35
C GLY A 137 8.34 -1.84 -11.90
N ILE A 138 8.25 -2.64 -10.83
CA ILE A 138 6.97 -3.05 -10.23
C ILE A 138 6.25 -1.84 -9.61
N LEU A 139 6.96 -0.97 -8.90
CA LEU A 139 6.39 0.27 -8.34
C LEU A 139 5.83 1.16 -9.45
N LEU A 140 6.61 1.38 -10.52
CA LEU A 140 6.20 2.19 -11.66
C LEU A 140 4.99 1.59 -12.39
N ALA A 141 5.05 0.29 -12.72
CA ALA A 141 3.94 -0.41 -13.39
C ALA A 141 2.66 -0.39 -12.55
N SER A 142 2.78 -0.50 -11.22
CA SER A 142 1.63 -0.42 -10.31
C SER A 142 0.99 0.98 -10.33
N LEU A 143 1.78 2.05 -10.28
CA LEU A 143 1.28 3.43 -10.37
C LEU A 143 0.62 3.72 -11.72
N LEU A 144 1.24 3.30 -12.82
CA LEU A 144 0.68 3.47 -14.16
C LEU A 144 -0.61 2.68 -14.33
N ALA A 145 -0.65 1.42 -13.90
CA ALA A 145 -1.85 0.59 -13.97
C ALA A 145 -3.00 1.18 -13.14
N ALA A 146 -2.73 1.60 -11.91
CA ALA A 146 -3.72 2.27 -11.07
C ALA A 146 -4.19 3.60 -11.68
N GLY A 147 -3.26 4.38 -12.22
CA GLY A 147 -3.55 5.66 -12.84
C GLY A 147 -4.41 5.55 -14.09
N ILE A 148 -4.05 4.66 -15.01
CA ILE A 148 -4.82 4.39 -16.23
C ILE A 148 -6.21 3.86 -15.87
N ALA A 149 -6.30 2.90 -14.95
CA ALA A 149 -7.58 2.37 -14.49
C ALA A 149 -8.47 3.46 -13.90
N ALA A 150 -7.91 4.37 -13.09
CA ALA A 150 -8.64 5.50 -12.52
C ALA A 150 -9.08 6.52 -13.58
N LEU A 151 -8.25 6.84 -14.58
CA LEU A 151 -8.66 7.72 -15.68
C LEU A 151 -9.85 7.13 -16.45
N VAL A 152 -9.78 5.85 -16.80
CA VAL A 152 -10.86 5.15 -17.53
C VAL A 152 -12.12 5.06 -16.67
N ALA A 153 -12.00 4.58 -15.43
CA ALA A 153 -13.14 4.44 -14.53
C ALA A 153 -13.78 5.78 -14.15
N GLY A 154 -12.99 6.84 -14.03
CA GLY A 154 -13.49 8.17 -13.73
C GLY A 154 -14.19 8.84 -14.92
N GLY A 155 -13.71 8.61 -16.14
CA GLY A 155 -14.33 9.11 -17.37
C GLY A 155 -15.67 8.44 -17.68
N PHE A 156 -15.81 7.14 -17.35
CA PHE A 156 -17.04 6.35 -17.56
C PHE A 156 -17.60 5.85 -16.22
N PHE A 157 -17.79 6.77 -15.28
CA PHE A 157 -18.08 6.42 -13.89
C PHE A 157 -19.42 5.70 -13.73
N THR A 158 -19.36 4.50 -13.15
CA THR A 158 -20.50 3.68 -12.74
C THR A 158 -20.13 2.94 -11.44
N PRO A 159 -21.10 2.44 -10.66
CA PRO A 159 -20.80 1.61 -9.49
C PRO A 159 -19.96 0.36 -9.81
N VAL A 160 -20.19 -0.23 -10.99
CA VAL A 160 -19.39 -1.37 -11.48
C VAL A 160 -17.94 -0.93 -11.77
N ALA A 161 -17.75 0.19 -12.45
CA ALA A 161 -16.42 0.75 -12.70
C ALA A 161 -15.69 1.09 -11.39
N ALA A 162 -16.40 1.58 -10.38
CA ALA A 162 -15.86 1.82 -9.04
C ALA A 162 -15.37 0.53 -8.36
N GLY A 163 -16.15 -0.55 -8.43
CA GLY A 163 -15.74 -1.86 -7.89
C GLY A 163 -14.51 -2.44 -8.59
N VAL A 164 -14.49 -2.41 -9.93
CA VAL A 164 -13.34 -2.85 -10.73
C VAL A 164 -12.10 -2.01 -10.42
N LEU A 165 -12.25 -0.69 -10.34
CA LEU A 165 -11.16 0.22 -10.00
C LEU A 165 -10.54 -0.13 -8.65
N VAL A 166 -11.36 -0.33 -7.63
CA VAL A 166 -10.89 -0.63 -6.28
C VAL A 166 -10.16 -1.98 -6.23
N PHE A 167 -10.64 -2.97 -6.97
CA PHE A 167 -9.91 -4.23 -7.14
C PHE A 167 -8.53 -4.01 -7.79
N VAL A 168 -8.46 -3.26 -8.89
CA VAL A 168 -7.20 -2.98 -9.60
C VAL A 168 -6.23 -2.17 -8.74
N LEU A 169 -6.71 -1.15 -8.02
CA LEU A 169 -5.91 -0.41 -7.05
C LEU A 169 -5.41 -1.32 -5.91
N GLY A 170 -6.24 -2.25 -5.45
CA GLY A 170 -5.84 -3.29 -4.52
C GLY A 170 -4.65 -4.09 -5.06
N VAL A 171 -4.76 -4.64 -6.28
CA VAL A 171 -3.68 -5.41 -6.93
C VAL A 171 -2.39 -4.58 -7.05
N ALA A 172 -2.50 -3.35 -7.55
CA ALA A 172 -1.37 -2.44 -7.68
C ALA A 172 -0.73 -2.12 -6.32
N SER A 173 -1.54 -1.86 -5.29
CA SER A 173 -1.08 -1.59 -3.92
C SER A 173 -0.37 -2.79 -3.29
N GLY A 174 -0.92 -4.00 -3.45
CA GLY A 174 -0.32 -5.24 -2.95
C GLY A 174 1.03 -5.54 -3.61
N ALA A 175 1.10 -5.41 -4.94
CA ALA A 175 2.34 -5.60 -5.69
C ALA A 175 3.39 -4.54 -5.34
N SER A 176 2.97 -3.27 -5.28
CA SER A 176 3.79 -2.13 -4.87
C SER A 176 4.36 -2.32 -3.46
N LYS A 177 3.54 -2.76 -2.50
CA LYS A 177 4.00 -3.01 -1.13
C LYS A 177 5.07 -4.08 -1.05
N VAL A 178 4.85 -5.20 -1.75
CA VAL A 178 5.86 -6.26 -1.79
C VAL A 178 7.16 -5.73 -2.39
N ALA A 179 7.11 -5.05 -3.54
CA ALA A 179 8.28 -4.43 -4.17
C ALA A 179 9.01 -3.45 -3.24
N PHE A 180 8.28 -2.52 -2.61
CA PHE A 180 8.80 -1.56 -1.64
C PHE A 180 9.56 -2.25 -0.50
N ASP A 181 8.97 -3.30 0.09
CA ASP A 181 9.60 -4.02 1.20
C ASP A 181 10.94 -4.63 0.81
N SER A 182 11.09 -5.07 -0.43
CA SER A 182 12.37 -5.60 -0.91
C SER A 182 13.39 -4.52 -1.24
N ILE A 183 12.97 -3.33 -1.68
CA ILE A 183 13.89 -2.19 -1.79
C ILE A 183 14.42 -1.81 -0.40
N VAL A 184 13.54 -1.70 0.59
CA VAL A 184 13.94 -1.42 1.98
C VAL A 184 14.91 -2.48 2.51
N GLN A 185 14.64 -3.76 2.26
CA GLN A 185 15.52 -4.86 2.70
C GLN A 185 16.90 -4.83 2.03
N ARG A 186 16.94 -4.48 0.74
CA ARG A 186 18.16 -4.43 -0.07
C ARG A 186 19.04 -3.25 0.30
N GLU A 187 18.43 -2.09 0.59
CA GLU A 187 19.15 -0.85 0.87
C GLU A 187 19.41 -0.60 2.36
N THR A 188 18.77 -1.36 3.26
CA THR A 188 19.00 -1.23 4.70
C THR A 188 19.93 -2.34 5.22
N PRO A 189 21.00 -2.01 5.95
CA PRO A 189 21.81 -3.00 6.66
C PRO A 189 20.96 -3.88 7.57
N GLU A 190 21.37 -5.13 7.75
CA GLU A 190 20.65 -6.10 8.59
C GLU A 190 20.37 -5.55 9.99
N ALA A 191 21.26 -4.69 10.45
CA ALA A 191 21.21 -4.07 11.75
C ALA A 191 20.07 -3.06 11.97
N GLY A 192 19.74 -2.29 10.94
CA GLY A 192 18.68 -1.29 11.00
C GLY A 192 17.38 -1.73 10.33
N ARG A 193 17.34 -2.91 9.72
CA ARG A 193 16.21 -3.38 8.90
C ARG A 193 14.87 -3.35 9.64
N GLY A 194 14.83 -3.81 10.89
CA GLY A 194 13.61 -3.79 11.71
C GLY A 194 13.13 -2.37 12.06
N TRP A 195 14.05 -1.47 12.38
CA TRP A 195 13.73 -0.06 12.64
C TRP A 195 13.23 0.65 11.38
N ALA A 196 13.91 0.43 10.25
CA ALA A 196 13.53 1.01 8.96
C ALA A 196 12.14 0.52 8.55
N PHE A 197 11.85 -0.77 8.70
CA PHE A 197 10.51 -1.32 8.47
C PHE A 197 9.45 -0.65 9.33
N ALA A 198 9.66 -0.57 10.65
CA ALA A 198 8.70 0.06 11.55
C ALA A 198 8.46 1.54 11.18
N ARG A 199 9.53 2.28 10.89
CA ARG A 199 9.45 3.69 10.52
C ARG A 199 8.72 3.89 9.19
N PHE A 200 9.08 3.14 8.16
CA PHE A 200 8.48 3.30 6.84
C PHE A 200 7.06 2.78 6.77
N GLU A 201 6.73 1.69 7.46
CA GLU A 201 5.34 1.26 7.57
C GLU A 201 4.50 2.35 8.23
N SER A 202 4.99 2.99 9.29
CA SER A 202 4.29 4.12 9.92
C SER A 202 4.06 5.27 8.93
N VAL A 203 5.06 5.62 8.11
CA VAL A 203 4.93 6.66 7.07
C VAL A 203 3.89 6.26 6.02
N LEU A 204 3.87 5.00 5.58
CA LEU A 204 2.88 4.48 4.63
C LEU A 204 1.45 4.51 5.18
N GLN A 205 1.27 4.21 6.48
CA GLN A 205 -0.04 4.32 7.13
C GLN A 205 -0.47 5.79 7.26
N LEU A 206 0.43 6.70 7.62
CA LEU A 206 0.13 8.13 7.63
C LEU A 206 -0.23 8.65 6.23
N ALA A 207 0.48 8.22 5.19
CA ALA A 207 0.16 8.61 3.81
C ALA A 207 -1.25 8.15 3.40
N TRP A 208 -1.64 6.94 3.79
CA TRP A 208 -3.00 6.44 3.58
C TRP A 208 -4.05 7.30 4.29
N VAL A 209 -3.81 7.67 5.57
CA VAL A 209 -4.70 8.54 6.34
C VAL A 209 -4.84 9.91 5.69
N VAL A 210 -3.73 10.51 5.25
CA VAL A 210 -3.75 11.80 4.54
C VAL A 210 -4.63 11.72 3.29
N GLY A 211 -4.55 10.62 2.54
CA GLY A 211 -5.43 10.39 1.40
C GLY A 211 -6.91 10.31 1.78
N ALA A 212 -7.22 9.56 2.83
CA ALA A 212 -8.59 9.37 3.33
C ALA A 212 -9.22 10.66 3.89
N LEU A 213 -8.42 11.59 4.42
CA LEU A 213 -8.90 12.86 4.96
C LEU A 213 -9.42 13.82 3.88
N ILE A 214 -8.90 13.76 2.66
CA ILE A 214 -9.30 14.69 1.57
C ILE A 214 -10.80 14.60 1.26
N PRO A 215 -11.38 13.42 0.94
CA PRO A 215 -12.81 13.30 0.65
C PRO A 215 -13.70 13.52 1.90
N LEU A 216 -13.12 13.48 3.11
CA LEU A 216 -13.83 13.85 4.33
C LEU A 216 -13.98 15.37 4.46
N MET A 217 -12.94 16.12 4.08
CA MET A 217 -12.93 17.59 4.14
C MET A 217 -13.64 18.22 2.94
N PHE A 218 -13.61 17.57 1.78
CA PHE A 218 -14.13 18.11 0.53
C PHE A 218 -15.12 17.16 -0.13
N THR A 219 -16.31 17.67 -0.45
CA THR A 219 -17.30 16.92 -1.24
C THR A 219 -16.94 16.99 -2.72
N LEU A 220 -16.35 15.92 -3.23
CA LEU A 220 -15.96 15.81 -4.63
C LEU A 220 -17.01 15.03 -5.44
N PRO A 221 -17.32 15.44 -6.68
CA PRO A 221 -18.10 14.64 -7.60
C PRO A 221 -17.44 13.27 -7.87
N SER A 222 -18.24 12.22 -8.03
CA SER A 222 -17.78 10.84 -8.05
C SER A 222 -16.73 10.57 -9.14
N GLY A 223 -17.11 10.69 -10.42
CA GLY A 223 -16.21 10.50 -11.57
C GLY A 223 -15.00 11.44 -11.57
N PRO A 224 -15.17 12.77 -11.47
CA PRO A 224 -14.06 13.72 -11.42
C PRO A 224 -13.05 13.45 -10.29
N GLY A 225 -13.50 13.08 -9.09
CA GLY A 225 -12.59 12.69 -8.01
C GLY A 225 -11.75 11.46 -8.34
N VAL A 226 -12.34 10.50 -9.07
CA VAL A 226 -11.62 9.32 -9.57
C VAL A 226 -10.67 9.68 -10.71
N VAL A 227 -11.03 10.59 -11.63
CA VAL A 227 -10.10 11.10 -12.65
C VAL A 227 -8.90 11.78 -12.00
N ALA A 228 -9.12 12.57 -10.94
CA ALA A 228 -8.05 13.23 -10.19
C ALA A 228 -7.04 12.22 -9.61
N VAL A 229 -7.50 11.07 -9.14
CA VAL A 229 -6.64 9.95 -8.70
C VAL A 229 -5.78 9.45 -9.87
N GLY A 230 -6.38 9.29 -11.05
CA GLY A 230 -5.67 8.88 -12.25
C GLY A 230 -4.56 9.86 -12.65
N ILE A 231 -4.85 11.15 -12.63
CA ILE A 231 -3.88 12.21 -12.89
C ILE A 231 -2.76 12.17 -11.83
N ALA A 232 -3.11 12.11 -10.55
CA ALA A 232 -2.15 12.09 -9.46
C ALA A 232 -1.23 10.86 -9.50
N ALA A 233 -1.77 9.67 -9.77
CA ALA A 233 -0.99 8.45 -9.89
C ALA A 233 0.07 8.53 -11.00
N ASN A 234 -0.33 9.03 -12.18
CA ASN A 234 0.58 9.21 -13.30
C ASN A 234 1.60 10.34 -13.05
N ALA A 235 1.20 11.42 -12.38
CA ALA A 235 2.13 12.47 -11.96
C ALA A 235 3.19 11.92 -10.99
N ILE A 236 2.80 11.10 -10.01
CA ILE A 236 3.72 10.42 -9.09
C ILE A 236 4.65 9.47 -9.86
N ALA A 237 4.12 8.71 -10.84
CA ALA A 237 4.92 7.84 -11.70
C ALA A 237 5.99 8.61 -12.50
N ILE A 238 5.63 9.78 -13.03
CA ILE A 238 6.56 10.68 -13.74
C ILE A 238 7.62 11.20 -12.77
N LEU A 239 7.23 11.73 -11.61
CA LEU A 239 8.16 12.24 -10.60
C LEU A 239 9.14 11.15 -10.12
N PHE A 240 8.64 9.94 -9.91
CA PHE A 240 9.44 8.76 -9.56
C PHE A 240 10.48 8.45 -10.65
N THR A 241 10.06 8.46 -11.92
CA THR A 241 10.94 8.19 -13.07
C THR A 241 12.02 9.26 -13.22
N LEU A 242 11.64 10.54 -13.14
CA LEU A 242 12.57 11.68 -13.21
C LEU A 242 13.56 11.66 -12.04
N GLY A 243 13.09 11.35 -10.84
CA GLY A 243 13.92 11.20 -9.64
C GLY A 243 14.95 10.08 -9.78
N ARG A 244 14.60 8.98 -10.46
CA ARG A 244 15.52 7.88 -10.76
C ARG A 244 16.62 8.29 -11.74
N LEU A 245 16.26 8.95 -12.84
CA LEU A 245 17.23 9.41 -13.85
C LEU A 245 18.28 10.36 -13.25
N ARG A 246 17.87 11.20 -12.30
CA ARG A 246 18.78 12.13 -11.60
C ARG A 246 19.70 11.44 -10.59
N SER A 247 19.29 10.30 -10.03
CA SER A 247 20.05 9.60 -8.99
C SER A 247 20.99 8.52 -9.53
N HIS A 248 20.83 8.11 -10.79
CA HIS A 248 21.74 7.22 -11.52
C HIS A 248 22.00 7.83 -12.91
N PRO A 249 22.98 8.76 -13.06
CA PRO A 249 23.36 9.23 -14.39
C PRO A 249 23.81 8.06 -15.27
N PRO A 250 23.59 8.11 -16.60
CA PRO A 250 24.07 7.06 -17.50
C PRO A 250 25.59 6.89 -17.32
N VAL A 251 26.03 5.64 -17.14
CA VAL A 251 27.45 5.31 -17.14
C VAL A 251 27.97 5.61 -18.55
N LEU A 252 28.66 6.74 -18.71
CA LEU A 252 29.40 7.03 -19.94
C LEU A 252 30.39 5.87 -20.17
N PRO A 253 30.58 5.39 -21.41
CA PRO A 253 31.56 4.35 -21.69
C PRO A 253 32.91 4.79 -21.12
N GLN A 254 33.40 4.09 -20.09
CA GLN A 254 34.76 4.28 -19.63
C GLN A 254 35.65 3.74 -20.74
N ASN A 255 36.30 4.63 -21.49
CA ASN A 255 37.43 4.28 -22.34
C ASN A 255 38.54 3.70 -21.44
N GLN A 256 38.48 2.40 -21.17
CA GLN A 256 39.59 1.68 -20.57
C GLN A 256 40.67 1.54 -21.65
N PRO A 257 41.90 2.08 -21.45
CA PRO A 257 42.98 1.81 -22.37
C PRO A 257 43.29 0.30 -22.36
N PRO A 258 43.64 -0.30 -23.51
CA PRO A 258 43.96 -1.72 -23.56
C PRO A 258 45.16 -1.99 -22.65
N TYR A 259 45.03 -3.00 -21.79
CA TYR A 259 46.14 -3.56 -21.04
C TYR A 259 47.24 -3.95 -22.05
N ARG A 260 48.40 -3.30 -21.92
CA ARG A 260 49.64 -3.70 -22.59
C ARG A 260 50.35 -4.75 -21.74
#